data_AF-A0A1Q9V091-F1
#
_entry.id   AF-A0A1Q9V091-F1
#
_cell.length_a   1.000
_cell.length_b   1.000
_cell.length_c   1.000
_cell.angle_alpha   90.00
_cell.angle_beta   90.00
_cell.angle_gamma   90.00
#
_symmetry.space_group_name_H-M   'P 1'
#
loop_
_entity.id
_entity.type
_entity.pdbx_description
1 polymer ?
#
loop_
_entity_poly.entity_id
_entity_poly.type
_entity_poly.pdbx_seq_one_letter_code
_entity_poly.pdbx_strand_id
1 'polypeptide(L)'
;MTEAREDIDEVVALLDRAGGHAPPLHVSREDVVRRGSTIRRGRRVAAAVSALAVAGVLWFGWAVAPLDEDPVTAPAEVTWSDLDLDGRLFGLSGETSWNAELRTVEGEEQPELVVSRDGEVLPEPLAAQDGPGDVQVFRTDGLTVAVWLHTEDDTGGQVAWGGRCSLCVGGASDVDGARIGYAAAAAVDGPGDPGELYVTSGDTVVTLTGHEVPSLRLSVGGRRFLVFLDEKASQWGVRGPTDDDRIDVMPTHGGAGMVSGVDGSTSWEVTLVPPEVKAVMSDDRGENRSAELAGHQVLLSVGDESGTVDVDVNVDGEPWPAESYVLSQHVEVGVGEPPVTWRSTVEGFLWLDQGSSTEALSVEEELADGRAVVLPVAGGTLVVVGGWEPRAGEVAVRIGDDAGGRWEAATSVRVRELVDGRPVTFLGLPELSATEQAQVTDVGMVAGGARDPEPLGLTDVQVVPLGD
;
A
#
# COMPACT_ATOMS: atom_id res chain seq x y z
N MET A 1 75.35 -7.85 19.50
CA MET A 1 74.36 -7.08 20.27
C MET A 1 74.63 -5.60 20.01
N THR A 2 74.45 -5.22 18.74
CA THR A 2 75.05 -4.01 18.14
C THR A 2 74.16 -3.46 17.03
N GLU A 3 73.55 -4.32 16.20
CA GLU A 3 72.57 -3.93 15.18
C GLU A 3 71.36 -3.19 15.78
N ALA A 4 70.76 -3.72 16.86
CA ALA A 4 69.64 -3.11 17.57
C ALA A 4 69.94 -1.74 18.25
N ARG A 5 71.13 -1.18 18.03
CA ARG A 5 71.53 0.16 18.48
C ARG A 5 71.67 1.14 17.31
N GLU A 6 72.07 0.67 16.14
CA GLU A 6 72.09 1.49 14.91
C GLU A 6 70.66 1.81 14.44
N ASP A 7 69.73 0.84 14.50
CA ASP A 7 68.31 1.06 14.16
C ASP A 7 67.65 2.17 15.01
N ILE A 8 68.01 2.28 16.29
CA ILE A 8 67.44 3.28 17.22
C ILE A 8 67.98 4.68 16.88
N ASP A 9 69.28 4.79 16.63
CA ASP A 9 69.91 6.08 16.30
C ASP A 9 69.43 6.59 14.91
N GLU A 10 69.14 5.70 13.96
CA GLU A 10 68.57 6.07 12.65
C GLU A 10 67.10 6.54 12.76
N VAL A 11 66.27 5.86 13.57
CA VAL A 11 64.89 6.29 13.85
C VAL A 11 64.84 7.64 14.58
N VAL A 12 65.73 7.87 15.55
CA VAL A 12 65.83 9.17 16.24
C VAL A 12 66.27 10.28 15.27
N ALA A 13 67.23 10.00 14.38
CA ALA A 13 67.65 10.97 13.36
C ALA A 13 66.57 11.29 12.31
N LEU A 14 65.63 10.37 12.05
CA LEU A 14 64.45 10.61 11.22
C LEU A 14 63.40 11.49 11.93
N LEU A 15 63.17 11.27 13.22
CA LEU A 15 62.24 12.08 14.02
C LEU A 15 62.74 13.52 14.22
N ASP A 16 64.04 13.72 14.47
CA ASP A 16 64.63 15.06 14.61
C ASP A 16 64.56 15.85 13.29
N ARG A 17 64.62 15.16 12.14
CA ARG A 17 64.44 15.77 10.81
C ARG A 17 62.97 16.11 10.51
N ALA A 18 62.01 15.36 11.06
CA ALA A 18 60.58 15.67 10.94
C ALA A 18 60.18 16.92 11.75
N GLY A 19 60.79 17.13 12.93
CA GLY A 19 60.56 18.32 13.77
C GLY A 19 60.91 19.65 13.09
N GLY A 20 61.84 19.64 12.12
CA GLY A 20 62.27 20.83 11.38
C GLY A 20 61.31 21.35 10.30
N HIS A 21 60.24 20.61 9.98
CA HIS A 21 59.31 20.95 8.89
C HIS A 21 57.86 21.19 9.33
N ALA A 22 57.57 21.21 10.62
CA ALA A 22 56.27 21.66 11.12
C ALA A 22 56.15 23.21 10.99
N PRO A 23 55.13 23.75 10.31
CA PRO A 23 54.91 25.19 10.27
C PRO A 23 54.51 25.70 11.67
N PRO A 24 54.99 26.87 12.11
CA PRO A 24 54.70 27.38 13.45
C PRO A 24 53.22 27.80 13.57
N LEU A 25 52.42 26.97 14.25
CA LEU A 25 51.04 27.28 14.63
C LEU A 25 50.99 28.32 15.77
N HIS A 26 51.34 29.55 15.44
CA HIS A 26 51.16 30.72 16.30
C HIS A 26 49.91 31.49 15.90
N VAL A 27 48.75 30.93 16.23
CA VAL A 27 47.49 31.69 16.23
C VAL A 27 47.49 32.57 17.48
N SER A 28 47.68 33.87 17.31
CA SER A 28 47.62 34.80 18.44
C SER A 28 46.20 34.84 19.02
N ARG A 29 46.09 34.93 20.35
CA ARG A 29 44.77 35.03 21.03
C ARG A 29 44.01 36.30 20.60
N GLU A 30 44.73 37.32 20.14
CA GLU A 30 44.19 38.61 19.72
C GLU A 30 43.56 38.55 18.31
N ASP A 31 44.10 37.73 17.39
CA ASP A 31 43.53 37.55 16.05
C ASP A 31 42.19 36.82 16.07
N VAL A 32 42.05 35.82 16.95
CA VAL A 32 40.79 35.09 17.17
C VAL A 32 39.72 36.03 17.74
N VAL A 33 40.08 36.85 18.74
CA VAL A 33 39.19 37.85 19.33
C VAL A 33 38.77 38.91 18.32
N ARG A 34 39.70 39.35 17.44
CA ARG A 34 39.42 40.32 16.38
C ARG A 34 38.39 39.81 15.37
N ARG A 35 38.54 38.59 14.84
CA ARG A 35 37.53 37.99 13.94
C ARG A 35 36.19 37.75 14.64
N GLY A 36 36.19 37.25 15.87
CA GLY A 36 34.96 37.03 16.64
C GLY A 36 34.18 38.31 16.98
N SER A 37 34.85 39.46 17.06
CA SER A 37 34.20 40.74 17.40
C SER A 37 33.26 41.28 16.30
N THR A 38 33.54 40.99 15.03
CA THR A 38 32.82 41.55 13.88
C THR A 38 31.44 40.90 13.67
N ILE A 39 31.31 39.62 14.03
CA ILE A 39 30.07 38.83 13.86
C ILE A 39 29.04 39.14 14.97
N ARG A 40 29.44 39.83 16.05
CA ARG A 40 28.63 40.00 17.27
C ARG A 40 27.58 41.14 17.22
N ARG A 41 27.27 41.71 16.05
CA ARG A 41 26.18 42.70 15.86
C ARG A 41 24.98 42.11 15.10
N GLY A 42 24.43 41.02 15.65
CA GLY A 42 23.24 40.32 15.13
C GLY A 42 22.60 39.38 16.17
N ARG A 43 22.07 39.93 17.27
CA ARG A 43 21.28 39.20 18.29
C ARG A 43 19.97 38.63 17.65
N ARG A 44 19.36 37.51 18.08
CA ARG A 44 19.41 36.76 19.37
C ARG A 44 18.74 35.35 19.23
N VAL A 45 19.39 34.30 19.78
CA VAL A 45 18.86 33.25 20.72
C VAL A 45 17.73 32.32 20.21
N ALA A 46 17.71 30.98 20.40
CA ALA A 46 18.45 29.97 21.22
C ALA A 46 18.38 28.59 20.47
N ALA A 47 18.93 27.43 20.90
CA ALA A 47 20.08 27.01 21.73
C ALA A 47 20.03 25.46 21.87
N ALA A 48 21.11 24.67 22.05
CA ALA A 48 22.56 24.91 21.87
C ALA A 48 23.39 23.63 22.17
N VAL A 49 24.37 23.28 21.29
CA VAL A 49 25.69 22.66 21.64
C VAL A 49 25.70 21.19 22.13
N SER A 50 26.64 20.28 21.81
CA SER A 50 27.66 20.06 20.75
C SER A 50 28.41 18.76 21.14
N ALA A 51 28.82 17.93 20.19
CA ALA A 51 29.91 16.94 20.39
C ALA A 51 30.78 16.82 19.13
N LEU A 52 32.06 16.57 19.32
CA LEU A 52 33.11 16.73 18.30
C LEU A 52 33.72 15.36 17.99
N ALA A 53 33.77 14.96 16.72
CA ALA A 53 34.58 13.83 16.26
C ALA A 53 35.31 14.22 14.96
N VAL A 54 36.61 14.53 15.09
CA VAL A 54 37.53 14.73 13.96
C VAL A 54 38.72 13.79 14.15
N ALA A 55 38.66 12.63 13.50
CA ALA A 55 39.78 11.74 13.13
C ALA A 55 39.20 10.49 12.43
N GLY A 56 39.59 10.10 11.22
CA GLY A 56 40.45 10.78 10.25
C GLY A 56 40.89 9.80 9.15
N VAL A 57 40.88 10.21 7.88
CA VAL A 57 41.41 9.40 6.77
C VAL A 57 42.38 10.24 5.94
N LEU A 58 43.67 10.01 6.17
CA LEU A 58 44.76 10.40 5.28
C LEU A 58 45.64 9.16 5.04
N TRP A 59 45.36 8.38 4.00
CA TRP A 59 46.36 7.98 3.00
C TRP A 59 45.78 7.12 1.86
N PHE A 60 46.30 7.36 0.64
CA PHE A 60 46.12 6.59 -0.63
C PHE A 60 44.78 6.68 -1.37
N GLY A 61 44.78 7.46 -2.46
CA GLY A 61 43.67 7.54 -3.42
C GLY A 61 43.76 8.74 -4.37
N TRP A 62 44.86 8.90 -5.12
CA TRP A 62 45.04 10.05 -6.01
C TRP A 62 44.20 9.94 -7.30
N ALA A 63 43.06 10.63 -7.34
CA ALA A 63 42.40 11.06 -8.57
C ALA A 63 42.19 12.59 -8.52
N VAL A 64 42.48 13.28 -9.61
CA VAL A 64 42.49 14.76 -9.64
C VAL A 64 41.07 15.28 -9.89
N ALA A 65 40.41 15.77 -8.84
CA ALA A 65 39.21 16.58 -8.95
C ALA A 65 39.59 18.09 -9.01
N PRO A 66 38.88 18.93 -9.80
CA PRO A 66 39.14 20.35 -9.85
C PRO A 66 38.64 21.07 -8.58
N LEU A 67 39.46 21.99 -8.08
CA LEU A 67 39.16 22.83 -6.91
C LEU A 67 38.20 23.97 -7.29
N ASP A 68 36.88 23.76 -7.15
CA ASP A 68 35.90 24.88 -7.07
C ASP A 68 34.53 24.50 -6.47
N GLU A 69 34.38 23.34 -5.82
CA GLU A 69 33.17 22.96 -5.07
C GLU A 69 33.53 22.74 -3.60
N ASP A 70 32.74 23.32 -2.69
CA ASP A 70 32.80 22.96 -1.27
C ASP A 70 32.55 21.45 -1.15
N PRO A 71 33.33 20.71 -0.33
CA PRO A 71 33.10 19.28 -0.17
C PRO A 71 31.71 19.08 0.45
N VAL A 72 30.79 18.55 -0.34
CA VAL A 72 29.54 18.00 0.15
C VAL A 72 29.90 16.79 1.00
N THR A 73 30.08 17.01 2.31
CA THR A 73 29.94 15.94 3.28
C THR A 73 28.48 15.50 3.23
N ALA A 74 28.21 14.47 2.42
CA ALA A 74 27.05 13.64 2.67
C ALA A 74 27.11 13.19 4.14
N PRO A 75 25.98 13.16 4.87
CA PRO A 75 25.95 12.55 6.18
C PRO A 75 26.42 11.09 6.07
N ALA A 76 26.99 10.56 7.15
CA ALA A 76 27.30 9.14 7.19
C ALA A 76 25.96 8.39 7.22
N GLU A 77 25.66 7.67 6.14
CA GLU A 77 24.54 6.74 6.07
C GLU A 77 24.74 5.69 7.17
N VAL A 78 23.79 5.64 8.13
CA VAL A 78 23.80 4.64 9.19
C VAL A 78 23.33 3.33 8.59
N THR A 79 24.19 2.31 8.59
CA THR A 79 23.83 0.99 8.09
C THR A 79 23.35 0.09 9.22
N TRP A 80 22.61 -0.97 8.90
CA TRP A 80 22.13 -1.92 9.92
C TRP A 80 23.27 -2.56 10.73
N SER A 81 24.44 -2.77 10.12
CA SER A 81 25.62 -3.34 10.77
C SER A 81 26.39 -2.36 11.67
N ASP A 82 26.03 -1.07 11.68
CA ASP A 82 26.54 -0.07 12.63
C ASP A 82 25.74 -0.02 13.94
N LEU A 83 24.63 -0.76 14.03
CA LEU A 83 23.70 -0.76 15.16
C LEU A 83 23.86 -1.99 16.06
N ASP A 84 23.46 -1.86 17.33
CA ASP A 84 23.33 -2.96 18.29
C ASP A 84 21.84 -3.11 18.65
N LEU A 85 21.11 -3.87 17.83
CA LEU A 85 19.68 -4.07 17.98
C LEU A 85 19.40 -5.33 18.81
N ASP A 86 18.72 -5.15 19.95
CA ASP A 86 18.03 -6.22 20.70
C ASP A 86 16.73 -5.65 21.28
N GLY A 87 15.80 -5.28 20.38
CA GLY A 87 14.64 -4.47 20.71
C GLY A 87 13.33 -5.06 20.20
N ARG A 88 12.28 -5.03 21.04
CA ARG A 88 10.91 -5.34 20.61
C ARG A 88 10.42 -4.26 19.63
N LEU A 89 10.00 -4.70 18.46
CA LEU A 89 9.47 -3.85 17.40
C LEU A 89 7.97 -3.60 17.58
N PHE A 90 7.17 -4.67 17.68
CA PHE A 90 5.72 -4.58 17.85
C PHE A 90 5.09 -5.75 18.63
N GLY A 91 3.78 -5.65 18.86
CA GLY A 91 2.92 -6.77 19.23
C GLY A 91 1.54 -6.60 18.61
N LEU A 92 1.09 -7.59 17.84
CA LEU A 92 -0.24 -7.71 17.27
C LEU A 92 -1.02 -8.79 18.03
N SER A 93 -2.33 -8.59 18.22
CA SER A 93 -3.19 -9.52 18.95
C SER A 93 -4.58 -9.59 18.33
N GLY A 94 -4.91 -10.73 17.73
CA GLY A 94 -6.27 -11.10 17.31
C GLY A 94 -6.57 -12.53 17.74
N GLU A 95 -7.04 -13.38 16.83
CA GLU A 95 -7.16 -14.83 17.09
C GLU A 95 -5.79 -15.50 17.25
N THR A 96 -4.82 -15.11 16.42
CA THR A 96 -3.40 -15.36 16.62
C THR A 96 -2.77 -14.09 17.19
N SER A 97 -1.83 -14.24 18.12
CA SER A 97 -1.00 -13.16 18.65
C SER A 97 0.42 -13.26 18.13
N TRP A 98 0.98 -12.14 17.68
CA TRP A 98 2.30 -12.05 17.09
C TRP A 98 3.14 -11.00 17.82
N ASN A 99 4.39 -11.32 18.12
CA ASN A 99 5.37 -10.35 18.63
C ASN A 99 6.65 -10.48 17.81
N ALA A 100 7.34 -9.37 17.62
CA ALA A 100 8.60 -9.37 16.89
C ALA A 100 9.67 -8.55 17.63
N GLU A 101 10.88 -9.08 17.66
CA GLU A 101 12.11 -8.43 18.13
C GLU A 101 13.06 -8.33 16.93
N LEU A 102 13.57 -7.13 16.65
CA LEU A 102 14.54 -6.91 15.58
C LEU A 102 15.95 -6.99 16.18
N ARG A 103 16.83 -7.78 15.54
CA ARG A 103 18.20 -8.02 16.01
C ARG A 103 19.25 -7.81 14.94
N THR A 104 20.44 -7.39 15.35
CA THR A 104 21.64 -7.35 14.52
C THR A 104 22.50 -8.58 14.79
N VAL A 105 22.98 -9.22 13.73
CA VAL A 105 23.82 -10.42 13.81
C VAL A 105 25.29 -10.04 13.59
N GLU A 106 26.19 -10.45 14.49
CA GLU A 106 27.62 -10.10 14.40
C GLU A 106 28.24 -10.64 13.11
N GLY A 107 28.58 -9.74 12.19
CA GLY A 107 29.21 -10.07 10.91
C GLY A 107 28.25 -10.20 9.73
N GLU A 108 26.96 -9.90 9.91
CA GLU A 108 25.98 -9.81 8.81
C GLU A 108 25.65 -8.33 8.48
N GLU A 109 25.30 -8.05 7.23
CA GLU A 109 25.00 -6.70 6.75
C GLU A 109 23.53 -6.29 6.96
N GLN A 110 22.66 -7.26 7.29
CA GLN A 110 21.22 -7.10 7.45
C GLN A 110 20.76 -7.60 8.83
N PRO A 111 19.64 -7.08 9.38
CA PRO A 111 19.09 -7.55 10.64
C PRO A 111 18.26 -8.83 10.47
N GLU A 112 18.10 -9.58 11.56
CA GLU A 112 17.15 -10.70 11.67
C GLU A 112 15.90 -10.28 12.46
N LEU A 113 14.76 -10.93 12.22
CA LEU A 113 13.53 -10.74 12.98
C LEU A 113 13.17 -12.00 13.77
N VAL A 114 13.27 -11.90 15.09
CA VAL A 114 12.85 -12.97 16.01
C VAL A 114 11.36 -12.81 16.30
N VAL A 115 10.56 -13.69 15.70
CA VAL A 115 9.10 -13.67 15.80
C VAL A 115 8.62 -14.69 16.83
N SER A 116 7.61 -14.31 17.62
CA SER A 116 6.85 -15.20 18.48
C SER A 116 5.39 -15.25 18.06
N ARG A 117 4.85 -16.46 17.90
CA ARG A 117 3.44 -16.75 17.63
C ARG A 117 2.81 -17.37 18.87
N ASP A 118 1.76 -16.77 19.40
CA ASP A 118 1.02 -17.24 20.58
C ASP A 118 1.88 -17.49 21.83
N GLY A 119 2.98 -16.73 21.93
CA GLY A 119 3.96 -16.82 23.02
C GLY A 119 5.06 -17.86 22.80
N GLU A 120 5.03 -18.63 21.72
CA GLU A 120 6.11 -19.53 21.30
C GLU A 120 6.99 -18.84 20.24
N VAL A 121 8.29 -18.77 20.50
CA VAL A 121 9.28 -18.22 19.54
C VAL A 121 9.43 -19.18 18.37
N LEU A 122 9.49 -18.66 17.13
CA LEU A 122 9.74 -19.49 15.96
C LEU A 122 11.12 -20.19 16.06
N PRO A 123 11.29 -21.39 15.47
CA PRO A 123 12.52 -22.17 15.64
C PRO A 123 13.79 -21.52 15.09
N GLU A 124 13.63 -20.70 14.04
CA GLU A 124 14.69 -19.97 13.36
C GLU A 124 14.23 -18.50 13.20
N PRO A 125 15.10 -17.50 13.46
CA PRO A 125 14.84 -16.11 13.12
C PRO A 125 14.57 -15.93 11.62
N LEU A 126 13.75 -14.93 11.27
CA LEU A 126 13.54 -14.59 9.87
C LEU A 126 14.70 -13.74 9.38
N ALA A 127 15.40 -14.19 8.34
CA ALA A 127 16.36 -13.36 7.61
C ALA A 127 15.63 -12.27 6.83
N ALA A 128 16.25 -11.10 6.70
CA ALA A 128 15.73 -10.02 5.88
C ALA A 128 15.75 -10.38 4.38
N GLN A 129 14.89 -9.72 3.64
CA GLN A 129 14.79 -9.74 2.18
C GLN A 129 14.80 -8.29 1.70
N ASP A 130 15.54 -7.98 0.64
CA ASP A 130 15.56 -6.62 0.09
C ASP A 130 14.17 -6.20 -0.38
N GLY A 131 13.69 -5.09 0.17
CA GLY A 131 12.53 -4.35 -0.31
C GLY A 131 12.95 -3.18 -1.23
N PRO A 132 12.09 -2.18 -1.39
CA PRO A 132 12.36 -1.01 -2.23
C PRO A 132 13.02 0.10 -1.42
N GLY A 133 14.01 0.76 -2.00
CA GLY A 133 14.88 1.68 -1.27
C GLY A 133 15.61 0.94 -0.14
N ASP A 134 15.61 1.51 1.06
CA ASP A 134 16.31 0.97 2.22
C ASP A 134 15.43 0.06 3.12
N VAL A 135 14.26 -0.33 2.62
CA VAL A 135 13.31 -1.20 3.33
C VAL A 135 13.79 -2.66 3.30
N GLN A 136 13.72 -3.31 4.45
CA GLN A 136 14.00 -4.74 4.65
C GLN A 136 12.69 -5.46 5.00
N VAL A 137 12.45 -6.62 4.38
CA VAL A 137 11.17 -7.35 4.47
C VAL A 137 11.38 -8.74 5.06
N PHE A 138 10.55 -9.10 6.04
CA PHE A 138 10.49 -10.42 6.66
C PHE A 138 9.14 -11.06 6.38
N ARG A 139 9.14 -12.34 6.00
CA ARG A 139 7.93 -13.10 5.67
C ARG A 139 7.93 -14.44 6.40
N THR A 140 6.77 -14.84 6.89
CA THR A 140 6.47 -16.19 7.42
C THR A 140 4.98 -16.48 7.28
N ASP A 141 4.55 -17.72 7.53
CA ASP A 141 3.18 -18.17 7.33
C ASP A 141 2.18 -17.34 8.17
N GLY A 142 1.48 -16.40 7.52
CA GLY A 142 0.47 -15.53 8.13
C GLY A 142 0.99 -14.22 8.75
N LEU A 143 2.25 -13.82 8.48
CA LEU A 143 2.82 -12.55 8.92
C LEU A 143 3.83 -12.01 7.89
N THR A 144 3.64 -10.76 7.45
CA THR A 144 4.67 -9.97 6.74
C THR A 144 5.04 -8.74 7.56
N VAL A 145 6.32 -8.42 7.62
CA VAL A 145 6.87 -7.23 8.29
C VAL A 145 7.84 -6.51 7.36
N ALA A 146 7.66 -5.22 7.16
CA ALA A 146 8.64 -4.34 6.53
C ALA A 146 9.26 -3.42 7.60
N VAL A 147 10.57 -3.19 7.54
CA VAL A 147 11.30 -2.27 8.43
C VAL A 147 12.27 -1.40 7.65
N TRP A 148 12.57 -0.20 8.14
CA TRP A 148 13.56 0.69 7.53
C TRP A 148 14.21 1.60 8.60
N LEU A 149 15.41 2.10 8.31
CA LEU A 149 16.06 3.12 9.14
C LEU A 149 15.55 4.51 8.76
N HIS A 150 15.24 5.33 9.75
CA HIS A 150 15.07 6.76 9.56
C HIS A 150 16.44 7.44 9.55
N THR A 151 16.69 8.32 8.60
CA THR A 151 17.92 9.15 8.56
C THR A 151 17.63 10.55 9.11
N GLU A 152 18.65 11.39 9.30
CA GLU A 152 18.42 12.78 9.75
C GLU A 152 17.61 13.61 8.73
N ASP A 153 17.66 13.23 7.45
CA ASP A 153 16.94 13.87 6.34
C ASP A 153 15.63 13.15 5.96
N ASP A 154 15.45 11.87 6.34
CA ASP A 154 14.23 11.10 6.09
C ASP A 154 13.48 10.76 7.39
N THR A 155 12.29 11.35 7.56
CA THR A 155 11.35 11.01 8.64
C THR A 155 10.74 9.62 8.50
N GLY A 156 11.18 8.81 7.55
CA GLY A 156 10.62 7.52 7.19
C GLY A 156 9.33 7.71 6.41
N GLY A 157 9.14 6.95 5.34
CA GLY A 157 7.89 6.97 4.62
C GLY A 157 6.73 6.56 5.53
N GLN A 158 5.61 7.28 5.50
CA GLN A 158 4.39 6.78 6.11
C GLN A 158 3.93 5.55 5.33
N VAL A 159 3.44 4.54 6.06
CA VAL A 159 3.10 3.23 5.49
C VAL A 159 1.61 2.95 5.63
N ALA A 160 1.02 2.37 4.57
CA ALA A 160 -0.27 1.72 4.68
C ALA A 160 -0.36 0.49 3.78
N TRP A 161 -1.01 -0.54 4.31
CA TRP A 161 -1.28 -1.78 3.60
C TRP A 161 -2.52 -1.64 2.74
N GLY A 162 -2.45 -2.16 1.53
CA GLY A 162 -3.57 -2.23 0.60
C GLY A 162 -4.65 -3.22 1.03
N GLY A 163 -5.91 -2.85 0.82
CA GLY A 163 -7.06 -3.75 1.04
C GLY A 163 -7.45 -3.94 2.51
N ARG A 164 -8.26 -4.97 2.78
CA ARG A 164 -8.83 -5.23 4.11
C ARG A 164 -7.85 -6.00 5.00
N CYS A 165 -6.82 -5.31 5.49
CA CYS A 165 -5.96 -5.90 6.50
C CYS A 165 -6.65 -5.94 7.88
N SER A 166 -6.95 -7.15 8.38
CA SER A 166 -7.64 -7.33 9.67
C SER A 166 -6.78 -6.97 10.88
N LEU A 167 -5.46 -7.24 10.80
CA LEU A 167 -4.47 -6.97 11.85
C LEU A 167 -3.22 -6.29 11.27
N CYS A 168 -3.37 -5.01 10.91
CA CYS A 168 -2.26 -4.18 10.48
C CYS A 168 -1.80 -3.19 11.55
N VAL A 169 -0.49 -2.95 11.61
CA VAL A 169 0.14 -1.89 12.38
C VAL A 169 1.24 -1.23 11.54
N GLY A 170 1.36 0.08 11.66
CA GLY A 170 2.51 0.85 11.17
C GLY A 170 2.98 1.80 12.27
N GLY A 171 4.25 2.16 12.27
CA GLY A 171 4.79 3.10 13.25
C GLY A 171 6.30 3.24 13.18
N ALA A 172 6.86 3.84 14.23
CA ALA A 172 8.30 3.90 14.46
C ALA A 172 8.64 3.51 15.90
N SER A 173 9.86 3.01 16.10
CA SER A 173 10.45 2.66 17.39
C SER A 173 11.86 3.24 17.48
N ASP A 174 12.21 3.82 18.62
CA ASP A 174 13.59 4.29 18.87
C ASP A 174 14.38 3.15 19.55
N VAL A 175 15.42 2.64 18.88
CA VAL A 175 16.31 1.57 19.38
C VAL A 175 17.75 2.04 19.29
N ASP A 176 18.43 2.06 20.43
CA ASP A 176 19.83 2.50 20.61
C ASP A 176 20.23 3.84 19.93
N GLY A 177 19.26 4.74 19.79
CA GLY A 177 19.44 6.09 19.23
C GLY A 177 19.20 6.18 17.72
N ALA A 178 19.00 5.05 17.05
CA ALA A 178 18.39 5.01 15.72
C ALA A 178 16.87 4.95 15.85
N ARG A 179 16.17 5.61 14.92
CA ARG A 179 14.71 5.47 14.79
C ARG A 179 14.44 4.49 13.65
N ILE A 180 13.66 3.46 13.93
CA ILE A 180 13.32 2.37 13.01
C ILE A 180 11.84 2.47 12.70
N GLY A 181 11.51 2.57 11.42
CA GLY A 181 10.13 2.51 10.95
C GLY A 181 9.74 1.06 10.70
N TYR A 182 8.46 0.75 10.91
CA TYR A 182 7.94 -0.58 10.62
C TYR A 182 6.49 -0.55 10.12
N ALA A 183 6.17 -1.56 9.31
CA ALA A 183 4.82 -1.95 8.92
C ALA A 183 4.69 -3.46 9.13
N ALA A 184 3.63 -3.93 9.78
CA ALA A 184 3.35 -5.36 9.91
C ALA A 184 1.88 -5.65 9.58
N ALA A 185 1.66 -6.73 8.85
CA ALA A 185 0.36 -7.27 8.48
C ALA A 185 0.29 -8.74 8.90
N ALA A 186 -0.72 -9.09 9.70
CA ALA A 186 -1.05 -10.45 10.08
C ALA A 186 -2.50 -10.77 9.70
N ALA A 187 -2.82 -12.06 9.56
CA ALA A 187 -4.18 -12.55 9.28
C ALA A 187 -4.85 -11.80 8.10
N VAL A 188 -4.26 -11.93 6.92
CA VAL A 188 -4.93 -11.62 5.67
C VAL A 188 -6.04 -12.67 5.50
N ASP A 189 -7.28 -12.23 5.33
CA ASP A 189 -8.39 -13.14 5.03
C ASP A 189 -8.15 -13.73 3.61
N GLY A 190 -8.34 -15.04 3.45
CA GLY A 190 -8.00 -15.78 2.23
C GLY A 190 -6.52 -16.23 2.06
N PRO A 191 -6.25 -17.17 1.14
CA PRO A 191 -4.91 -17.68 0.85
C PRO A 191 -4.10 -16.70 -0.03
N GLY A 192 -3.47 -15.69 0.57
CA GLY A 192 -2.61 -14.74 -0.13
C GLY A 192 -1.61 -14.01 0.77
N ASP A 193 -0.60 -13.41 0.14
CA ASP A 193 0.20 -12.34 0.77
C ASP A 193 -0.72 -11.13 1.09
N PRO A 194 -0.38 -10.28 2.07
CA PRO A 194 -1.11 -9.04 2.31
C PRO A 194 -1.12 -8.17 1.05
N GLY A 195 -2.21 -7.40 0.87
CA GLY A 195 -2.30 -6.44 -0.22
C GLY A 195 -1.12 -5.46 -0.21
N GLU A 196 -0.74 -4.97 -1.39
CA GLU A 196 0.48 -4.19 -1.61
C GLU A 196 0.71 -3.11 -0.55
N LEU A 197 1.92 -3.04 0.01
CA LEU A 197 2.28 -2.03 1.01
C LEU A 197 2.77 -0.76 0.31
N TYR A 198 2.10 0.35 0.58
CA TYR A 198 2.44 1.67 0.06
C TYR A 198 3.31 2.41 1.07
N VAL A 199 4.48 2.86 0.61
CA VAL A 199 5.43 3.70 1.35
C VAL A 199 5.38 5.11 0.78
N THR A 200 5.08 6.09 1.62
CA THR A 200 4.83 7.49 1.26
C THR A 200 5.94 8.39 1.78
N SER A 201 6.88 8.79 0.92
CA SER A 201 7.95 9.74 1.26
C SER A 201 7.66 11.12 0.66
N GLY A 202 7.40 12.11 1.54
CA GLY A 202 7.04 13.46 1.12
C GLY A 202 5.75 13.51 0.27
N ASP A 203 5.92 13.74 -1.03
CA ASP A 203 4.83 13.83 -2.02
C ASP A 203 4.83 12.63 -3.00
N THR A 204 5.68 11.61 -2.80
CA THR A 204 5.74 10.39 -3.62
C THR A 204 5.20 9.17 -2.87
N VAL A 205 4.68 8.22 -3.62
CA VAL A 205 4.19 6.92 -3.12
C VAL A 205 4.84 5.82 -3.94
N VAL A 206 5.41 4.81 -3.27
CA VAL A 206 5.98 3.61 -3.89
C VAL A 206 5.39 2.35 -3.26
N THR A 207 5.27 1.28 -4.04
CA THR A 207 4.87 -0.04 -3.54
C THR A 207 6.04 -0.77 -2.89
N LEU A 208 5.78 -1.84 -2.12
CA LEU A 208 6.79 -2.76 -1.59
C LEU A 208 7.51 -3.55 -2.69
N THR A 209 6.86 -3.68 -3.86
CA THR A 209 7.49 -4.18 -5.09
C THR A 209 8.36 -3.14 -5.82
N GLY A 210 8.48 -1.91 -5.31
CA GLY A 210 9.33 -0.84 -5.86
C GLY A 210 8.74 -0.10 -7.06
N HIS A 211 7.43 -0.21 -7.28
CA HIS A 211 6.71 0.52 -8.31
C HIS A 211 6.34 1.92 -7.82
N GLU A 212 6.69 2.97 -8.58
CA GLU A 212 6.18 4.32 -8.32
C GLU A 212 4.68 4.40 -8.64
N VAL A 213 3.88 4.81 -7.66
CA VAL A 213 2.43 4.94 -7.79
C VAL A 213 2.07 6.40 -8.14
N PRO A 214 1.26 6.63 -9.19
CA PRO A 214 0.73 7.95 -9.51
C PRO A 214 0.13 8.62 -8.27
N SER A 215 0.65 9.80 -7.94
CA SER A 215 0.31 10.53 -6.72
C SER A 215 0.18 12.03 -6.98
N LEU A 216 -0.71 12.66 -6.21
CA LEU A 216 -1.16 14.04 -6.37
C LEU A 216 -1.32 14.70 -5.00
N ARG A 217 -0.67 15.85 -4.83
CA ARG A 217 -0.83 16.68 -3.65
C ARG A 217 -1.88 17.76 -3.86
N LEU A 218 -2.90 17.75 -3.00
CA LEU A 218 -3.93 18.78 -2.94
C LEU A 218 -3.81 19.62 -1.67
N SER A 219 -4.36 20.84 -1.73
CA SER A 219 -4.42 21.72 -0.55
C SER A 219 -5.60 22.68 -0.65
N VAL A 220 -6.36 22.77 0.44
CA VAL A 220 -7.64 23.50 0.61
C VAL A 220 -7.74 23.94 2.06
N GLY A 221 -8.22 25.14 2.39
CA GLY A 221 -8.33 25.63 3.77
C GLY A 221 -7.01 25.64 4.55
N GLY A 222 -5.86 25.72 3.86
CA GLY A 222 -4.51 25.57 4.44
C GLY A 222 -4.08 24.12 4.76
N ARG A 223 -5.00 23.16 4.66
CA ARG A 223 -4.78 21.72 4.86
C ARG A 223 -4.12 21.10 3.63
N ARG A 224 -3.46 19.97 3.83
CA ARG A 224 -2.72 19.23 2.78
C ARG A 224 -3.23 17.80 2.74
N PHE A 225 -3.34 17.29 1.53
CA PHE A 225 -3.77 15.93 1.25
C PHE A 225 -2.83 15.34 0.22
N LEU A 226 -2.47 14.07 0.38
CA LEU A 226 -1.85 13.27 -0.68
C LEU A 226 -2.88 12.24 -1.12
N VAL A 227 -3.12 12.17 -2.42
CA VAL A 227 -4.01 11.18 -3.04
C VAL A 227 -3.19 10.39 -4.03
N PHE A 228 -3.31 9.07 -4.03
CA PHE A 228 -2.64 8.20 -4.99
C PHE A 228 -3.59 7.15 -5.56
N LEU A 229 -3.26 6.64 -6.75
CA LEU A 229 -4.05 5.66 -7.48
C LEU A 229 -3.13 4.61 -8.08
N ASP A 230 -3.26 3.38 -7.59
CA ASP A 230 -2.67 2.17 -8.15
C ASP A 230 -3.73 1.44 -8.99
N GLU A 231 -3.81 1.80 -10.27
CA GLU A 231 -4.72 1.14 -11.23
C GLU A 231 -4.41 -0.36 -11.36
N LYS A 232 -3.16 -0.77 -11.10
CA LYS A 232 -2.68 -2.14 -11.24
C LYS A 232 -3.23 -3.03 -10.12
N ALA A 233 -3.08 -2.61 -8.87
CA ALA A 233 -3.70 -3.26 -7.70
C ALA A 233 -5.22 -3.01 -7.62
N SER A 234 -5.73 -2.06 -8.41
CA SER A 234 -7.11 -1.52 -8.33
C SER A 234 -7.41 -0.97 -6.94
N GLN A 235 -6.49 -0.13 -6.45
CA GLN A 235 -6.52 0.50 -5.14
C GLN A 235 -6.17 1.98 -5.25
N TRP A 236 -6.65 2.76 -4.31
CA TRP A 236 -6.35 4.19 -4.21
C TRP A 236 -6.25 4.56 -2.73
N GLY A 237 -5.54 5.64 -2.42
CA GLY A 237 -5.32 6.03 -1.03
C GLY A 237 -5.33 7.53 -0.81
N VAL A 238 -5.70 7.92 0.40
CA VAL A 238 -5.76 9.30 0.87
C VAL A 238 -5.02 9.43 2.20
N ARG A 239 -3.98 10.25 2.20
CA ARG A 239 -3.41 10.82 3.42
C ARG A 239 -4.17 12.09 3.77
N GLY A 240 -4.92 12.04 4.86
CA GLY A 240 -5.66 13.19 5.40
C GLY A 240 -4.73 14.27 6.00
N PRO A 241 -5.31 15.36 6.55
CA PRO A 241 -4.55 16.48 7.08
C PRO A 241 -4.25 16.38 8.59
N THR A 242 -4.71 15.32 9.26
CA THR A 242 -4.51 15.09 10.70
C THR A 242 -3.14 14.48 11.00
N ASP A 243 -2.61 14.75 12.18
CA ASP A 243 -1.29 14.27 12.65
C ASP A 243 -1.25 12.77 13.02
N ASP A 244 -2.31 12.00 12.77
CA ASP A 244 -2.45 10.59 13.21
C ASP A 244 -1.66 9.58 12.36
N ASP A 245 -0.73 10.05 11.52
CA ASP A 245 0.09 9.30 10.56
C ASP A 245 -0.66 8.32 9.61
N ARG A 246 -2.00 8.37 9.60
CA ARG A 246 -2.86 7.40 8.89
C ARG A 246 -3.03 7.76 7.41
N ILE A 247 -2.82 6.77 6.57
CA ILE A 247 -3.20 6.77 5.16
C ILE A 247 -4.35 5.76 5.02
N ASP A 248 -5.50 6.22 4.54
CA ASP A 248 -6.64 5.37 4.26
C ASP A 248 -6.50 4.82 2.83
N VAL A 249 -6.32 3.50 2.69
CA VAL A 249 -6.17 2.82 1.39
C VAL A 249 -7.37 1.92 1.14
N MET A 250 -8.04 2.11 0.01
CA MET A 250 -9.30 1.46 -0.34
C MET A 250 -9.23 0.84 -1.74
N PRO A 251 -9.94 -0.25 -2.02
CA PRO A 251 -10.17 -0.68 -3.40
C PRO A 251 -10.88 0.42 -4.20
N THR A 252 -10.56 0.52 -5.49
CA THR A 252 -11.36 1.30 -6.45
C THR A 252 -12.54 0.47 -6.92
N HIS A 253 -13.72 1.07 -6.97
CA HIS A 253 -14.94 0.43 -7.45
C HIS A 253 -15.41 1.15 -8.72
N GLY A 254 -15.36 0.48 -9.87
CA GLY A 254 -15.62 1.12 -11.17
C GLY A 254 -14.73 2.34 -11.45
N GLY A 255 -13.46 2.30 -11.01
CA GLY A 255 -12.54 3.45 -11.03
C GLY A 255 -12.91 4.61 -10.08
N ALA A 256 -14.02 4.50 -9.35
CA ALA A 256 -14.49 5.51 -8.41
C ALA A 256 -14.12 5.16 -6.95
N GLY A 257 -14.18 6.17 -6.07
CA GLY A 257 -13.96 6.00 -4.65
C GLY A 257 -14.31 7.25 -3.84
N MET A 258 -14.56 7.08 -2.54
CA MET A 258 -14.77 8.17 -1.60
C MET A 258 -14.12 7.87 -0.25
N VAL A 259 -13.38 8.83 0.31
CA VAL A 259 -12.81 8.78 1.68
C VAL A 259 -13.13 10.10 2.36
N SER A 260 -13.65 10.04 3.59
CA SER A 260 -14.00 11.22 4.39
C SER A 260 -13.43 11.13 5.79
N GLY A 261 -13.23 12.29 6.40
CA GLY A 261 -12.71 12.40 7.77
C GLY A 261 -13.01 13.74 8.41
N VAL A 262 -12.49 13.91 9.63
CA VAL A 262 -12.67 15.12 10.43
C VAL A 262 -11.32 15.56 10.98
N ASP A 263 -11.05 16.86 10.89
CA ASP A 263 -9.90 17.54 11.49
C ASP A 263 -10.40 18.65 12.43
N GLY A 264 -10.32 18.39 13.73
CA GLY A 264 -10.92 19.26 14.75
C GLY A 264 -12.45 19.34 14.59
N SER A 265 -12.95 20.50 14.17
CA SER A 265 -14.38 20.76 13.88
C SER A 265 -14.67 20.93 12.38
N THR A 266 -13.73 20.54 11.52
CA THR A 266 -13.84 20.65 10.06
C THR A 266 -13.95 19.25 9.45
N SER A 267 -15.02 18.99 8.70
CA SER A 267 -15.13 17.78 7.87
C SER A 267 -14.36 17.95 6.56
N TRP A 268 -13.84 16.85 6.04
CA TRP A 268 -13.25 16.79 4.71
C TRP A 268 -13.67 15.51 3.98
N GLU A 269 -13.72 15.60 2.66
CA GLU A 269 -14.06 14.50 1.77
C GLU A 269 -13.16 14.56 0.53
N VAL A 270 -12.67 13.40 0.10
CA VAL A 270 -11.97 13.20 -1.16
C VAL A 270 -12.76 12.19 -1.99
N THR A 271 -13.14 12.58 -3.20
CA THR A 271 -13.77 11.71 -4.19
C THR A 271 -12.81 11.45 -5.35
N LEU A 272 -12.68 10.18 -5.74
CA LEU A 272 -12.07 9.76 -7.00
C LEU A 272 -13.19 9.48 -8.00
N VAL A 273 -13.12 10.09 -9.19
CA VAL A 273 -14.11 9.94 -10.26
C VAL A 273 -13.41 9.47 -11.55
N PRO A 274 -13.89 8.41 -12.22
CA PRO A 274 -13.23 7.82 -13.37
C PRO A 274 -13.38 8.69 -14.65
N PRO A 275 -12.47 8.55 -15.63
CA PRO A 275 -12.35 9.47 -16.77
C PRO A 275 -13.58 9.56 -17.68
N GLU A 276 -14.45 8.55 -17.69
CA GLU A 276 -15.71 8.52 -18.44
C GLU A 276 -16.83 9.37 -17.80
N VAL A 277 -16.72 9.71 -16.52
CA VAL A 277 -17.70 10.54 -15.78
C VAL A 277 -17.15 11.95 -15.54
N LYS A 278 -18.02 12.96 -15.58
CA LYS A 278 -17.63 14.35 -15.33
C LYS A 278 -18.21 14.86 -14.02
N ALA A 279 -17.37 15.23 -13.07
CA ALA A 279 -17.85 15.78 -11.81
C ALA A 279 -17.94 17.31 -11.80
N VAL A 280 -19.00 17.82 -11.16
CA VAL A 280 -19.25 19.23 -10.94
C VAL A 280 -19.50 19.44 -9.44
N MET A 281 -18.51 19.97 -8.73
CA MET A 281 -18.68 20.31 -7.32
C MET A 281 -19.67 21.48 -7.17
N SER A 282 -20.58 21.38 -6.20
CA SER A 282 -21.47 22.48 -5.85
C SER A 282 -20.71 23.56 -5.07
N ASP A 283 -20.74 24.81 -5.55
CA ASP A 283 -20.01 25.94 -4.93
C ASP A 283 -20.58 26.41 -3.57
N ASP A 284 -21.72 25.88 -3.12
CA ASP A 284 -22.57 26.52 -2.11
C ASP A 284 -22.20 26.22 -0.63
N ARG A 285 -21.32 25.25 -0.32
CA ARG A 285 -21.14 24.75 1.08
C ARG A 285 -19.72 24.37 1.55
N GLY A 286 -18.65 24.81 0.91
CA GLY A 286 -17.31 24.52 1.41
C GLY A 286 -16.19 25.24 0.66
N GLU A 287 -14.95 25.02 1.09
CA GLU A 287 -13.80 25.22 0.21
C GLU A 287 -13.59 23.94 -0.62
N ASN A 288 -13.60 24.08 -1.95
CA ASN A 288 -13.56 22.97 -2.89
C ASN A 288 -12.36 23.09 -3.84
N ARG A 289 -11.80 21.96 -4.27
CA ARG A 289 -10.72 21.89 -5.26
C ARG A 289 -10.77 20.60 -6.05
N SER A 290 -10.54 20.70 -7.36
CA SER A 290 -10.33 19.54 -8.22
C SER A 290 -8.95 19.55 -8.88
N ALA A 291 -8.48 18.37 -9.25
CA ALA A 291 -7.35 18.16 -10.15
C ALA A 291 -7.47 16.77 -10.82
N GLU A 292 -6.49 16.43 -11.67
CA GLU A 292 -6.44 15.16 -12.39
C GLU A 292 -5.30 14.29 -11.83
N LEU A 293 -5.55 12.99 -11.70
CA LEU A 293 -4.61 11.96 -11.27
C LEU A 293 -4.80 10.73 -12.17
N ALA A 294 -3.81 10.40 -13.01
CA ALA A 294 -3.90 9.30 -13.97
C ALA A 294 -5.24 9.29 -14.76
N GLY A 295 -5.62 10.42 -15.34
CA GLY A 295 -6.89 10.59 -16.07
C GLY A 295 -8.14 10.70 -15.21
N HIS A 296 -8.10 10.27 -13.95
CA HIS A 296 -9.23 10.37 -13.01
C HIS A 296 -9.34 11.79 -12.45
N GLN A 297 -10.57 12.25 -12.20
CA GLN A 297 -10.84 13.53 -11.56
C GLN A 297 -10.86 13.32 -10.04
N VAL A 298 -9.90 13.92 -9.34
CA VAL A 298 -9.85 13.95 -7.87
C VAL A 298 -10.52 15.24 -7.39
N LEU A 299 -11.49 15.10 -6.50
CA LEU A 299 -12.24 16.17 -5.87
C LEU A 299 -11.89 16.18 -4.38
N LEU A 300 -11.63 17.37 -3.84
CA LEU A 300 -11.38 17.59 -2.42
C LEU A 300 -12.29 18.71 -1.94
N SER A 301 -13.07 18.40 -0.92
CA SER A 301 -14.04 19.28 -0.31
C SER A 301 -13.81 19.38 1.19
N VAL A 302 -13.88 20.61 1.73
CA VAL A 302 -13.62 20.91 3.15
C VAL A 302 -14.72 21.83 3.67
N GLY A 303 -15.40 21.42 4.76
CA GLY A 303 -16.57 22.10 5.30
C GLY A 303 -16.62 22.12 6.83
N ASP A 304 -17.54 22.91 7.38
CA ASP A 304 -17.80 22.92 8.83
C ASP A 304 -18.68 21.72 9.25
N GLU A 305 -18.49 21.26 10.49
CA GLU A 305 -19.06 20.14 11.28
C GLU A 305 -20.51 19.64 11.03
N SER A 306 -21.31 20.27 10.17
CA SER A 306 -22.72 19.92 9.88
C SER A 306 -23.07 19.82 8.40
N GLY A 307 -22.11 20.03 7.48
CA GLY A 307 -22.30 19.85 6.05
C GLY A 307 -21.46 18.70 5.51
N THR A 308 -22.10 17.63 5.05
CA THR A 308 -21.58 16.88 3.90
C THR A 308 -21.53 17.85 2.72
N VAL A 309 -20.43 17.83 1.97
CA VAL A 309 -20.32 18.71 0.79
C VAL A 309 -21.00 18.00 -0.37
N ASP A 310 -22.08 18.59 -0.87
CA ASP A 310 -22.90 18.02 -1.94
C ASP A 310 -22.13 18.07 -3.28
N VAL A 311 -21.25 17.08 -3.52
CA VAL A 311 -20.59 16.87 -4.80
C VAL A 311 -21.56 16.15 -5.74
N ASP A 312 -21.82 16.71 -6.93
CA ASP A 312 -22.58 16.02 -7.97
C ASP A 312 -21.64 15.51 -9.09
N VAL A 313 -21.86 14.28 -9.53
CA VAL A 313 -21.27 13.74 -10.75
C VAL A 313 -22.30 13.68 -11.87
N ASN A 314 -21.88 13.99 -13.09
CA ASN A 314 -22.74 13.95 -14.27
C ASN A 314 -22.50 12.65 -15.04
N VAL A 315 -23.47 11.75 -14.97
CA VAL A 315 -23.49 10.46 -15.68
C VAL A 315 -24.50 10.58 -16.82
N ASP A 316 -24.05 10.43 -18.06
CA ASP A 316 -24.87 10.52 -19.28
C ASP A 316 -25.77 11.77 -19.41
N GLY A 317 -25.39 12.88 -18.75
CA GLY A 317 -26.14 14.13 -18.73
C GLY A 317 -26.98 14.35 -17.47
N GLU A 318 -27.20 13.32 -16.64
CA GLU A 318 -27.96 13.43 -15.39
C GLU A 318 -27.03 13.69 -14.18
N PRO A 319 -27.38 14.59 -13.24
CA PRO A 319 -26.64 14.80 -12.00
C PRO A 319 -26.99 13.75 -10.95
N TRP A 320 -25.96 13.17 -10.33
CA TRP A 320 -26.03 12.16 -9.27
C TRP A 320 -25.14 12.61 -8.10
N PRO A 321 -25.58 12.52 -6.84
CA PRO A 321 -24.69 12.76 -5.71
C PRO A 321 -23.50 11.79 -5.74
N ALA A 322 -22.29 12.28 -5.49
CA ALA A 322 -21.06 11.50 -5.61
C ALA A 322 -21.06 10.26 -4.71
N GLU A 323 -21.53 10.38 -3.46
CA GLU A 323 -21.75 9.24 -2.56
C GLU A 323 -22.68 8.21 -3.22
N SER A 324 -23.81 8.63 -3.78
CA SER A 324 -24.76 7.73 -4.45
C SER A 324 -24.17 7.09 -5.71
N TYR A 325 -23.32 7.81 -6.45
CA TYR A 325 -22.61 7.26 -7.59
C TYR A 325 -21.55 6.23 -7.16
N VAL A 326 -20.68 6.55 -6.20
CA VAL A 326 -19.66 5.62 -5.66
C VAL A 326 -20.33 4.39 -5.05
N LEU A 327 -21.42 4.55 -4.29
CA LEU A 327 -22.24 3.44 -3.80
C LEU A 327 -22.91 2.63 -4.92
N SER A 328 -23.23 3.23 -6.07
CA SER A 328 -23.67 2.46 -7.25
C SER A 328 -22.52 1.78 -8.00
N GLN A 329 -21.28 2.25 -7.83
CA GLN A 329 -20.07 1.58 -8.30
C GLN A 329 -19.61 0.46 -7.35
N HIS A 330 -20.03 0.45 -6.08
CA HIS A 330 -20.07 -0.77 -5.27
C HIS A 330 -21.10 -1.72 -5.90
N VAL A 331 -20.70 -2.38 -6.98
CA VAL A 331 -21.61 -3.19 -7.79
C VAL A 331 -21.89 -4.49 -7.04
N GLU A 332 -22.96 -4.44 -6.24
CA GLU A 332 -23.59 -5.64 -5.74
C GLU A 332 -24.03 -6.52 -6.91
N VAL A 333 -23.59 -7.77 -6.86
CA VAL A 333 -24.10 -8.84 -7.71
C VAL A 333 -25.59 -9.11 -7.42
N GLY A 334 -26.05 -8.76 -6.20
CA GLY A 334 -27.43 -8.91 -5.77
C GLY A 334 -27.76 -10.33 -5.33
N VAL A 335 -26.80 -11.01 -4.70
CA VAL A 335 -26.96 -12.32 -4.06
C VAL A 335 -26.16 -12.36 -2.76
N GLY A 336 -26.69 -13.06 -1.77
CA GLY A 336 -26.08 -13.27 -0.46
C GLY A 336 -26.34 -12.18 0.60
N GLU A 337 -26.05 -12.50 1.86
CA GLU A 337 -26.12 -11.60 3.01
C GLU A 337 -24.81 -11.71 3.85
N PRO A 338 -23.92 -10.70 3.86
CA PRO A 338 -23.96 -9.46 3.06
C PRO A 338 -23.92 -9.74 1.55
N PRO A 339 -24.36 -8.79 0.70
CA PRO A 339 -24.34 -8.98 -0.74
C PRO A 339 -22.91 -9.11 -1.27
N VAL A 340 -22.70 -9.99 -2.24
CA VAL A 340 -21.42 -10.12 -2.95
C VAL A 340 -21.16 -8.87 -3.79
N THR A 341 -19.98 -8.26 -3.61
CA THR A 341 -19.43 -7.22 -4.49
C THR A 341 -18.35 -7.80 -5.40
N TRP A 342 -18.00 -7.11 -6.48
CA TRP A 342 -16.90 -7.53 -7.35
C TRP A 342 -16.03 -6.37 -7.81
N ARG A 343 -14.82 -6.70 -8.26
CA ARG A 343 -13.88 -5.79 -8.97
C ARG A 343 -13.05 -6.60 -9.97
N SER A 344 -12.76 -6.04 -11.14
CA SER A 344 -11.87 -6.66 -12.13
C SER A 344 -10.55 -5.86 -12.18
N THR A 345 -9.42 -6.54 -12.40
CA THR A 345 -8.09 -5.92 -12.45
C THR A 345 -7.45 -6.02 -13.83
N VAL A 346 -6.49 -5.13 -14.13
CA VAL A 346 -5.68 -5.17 -15.36
C VAL A 346 -4.79 -6.42 -15.47
N GLU A 347 -4.57 -7.15 -14.37
CA GLU A 347 -3.79 -8.39 -14.35
C GLU A 347 -4.58 -9.62 -14.83
N GLY A 348 -5.85 -9.45 -15.19
CA GLY A 348 -6.69 -10.55 -15.69
C GLY A 348 -7.36 -11.35 -14.57
N PHE A 349 -7.79 -10.70 -13.50
CA PHE A 349 -8.58 -11.32 -12.44
C PHE A 349 -9.92 -10.62 -12.20
N LEU A 350 -10.91 -11.39 -11.78
CA LEU A 350 -12.18 -10.94 -11.23
C LEU A 350 -12.23 -11.34 -9.75
N TRP A 351 -12.15 -10.36 -8.88
CA TRP A 351 -12.28 -10.55 -7.44
C TRP A 351 -13.75 -10.43 -7.02
N LEU A 352 -14.18 -11.33 -6.13
CA LEU A 352 -15.51 -11.39 -5.53
C LEU A 352 -15.35 -11.29 -4.02
N ASP A 353 -15.90 -10.24 -3.42
CA ASP A 353 -15.79 -9.97 -1.98
C ASP A 353 -17.16 -10.17 -1.31
N GLN A 354 -17.22 -10.94 -0.21
CA GLN A 354 -18.43 -11.13 0.60
C GLN A 354 -18.12 -11.15 2.10
N GLY A 355 -18.29 -10.01 2.79
CA GLY A 355 -17.93 -9.91 4.21
C GLY A 355 -16.40 -9.89 4.37
N SER A 356 -15.82 -10.88 5.04
CA SER A 356 -14.36 -11.12 5.07
C SER A 356 -13.89 -11.95 3.88
N SER A 357 -14.71 -12.92 3.45
CA SER A 357 -14.39 -13.87 2.39
C SER A 357 -14.14 -13.19 1.04
N THR A 358 -13.10 -13.63 0.35
CA THR A 358 -12.60 -13.05 -0.89
C THR A 358 -12.17 -14.16 -1.84
N GLU A 359 -12.62 -14.13 -3.09
CA GLU A 359 -12.29 -15.11 -4.13
C GLU A 359 -11.77 -14.44 -5.40
N ALA A 360 -10.81 -15.03 -6.10
CA ALA A 360 -10.15 -14.44 -7.26
C ALA A 360 -10.21 -15.36 -8.48
N LEU A 361 -11.09 -15.05 -9.43
CA LEU A 361 -11.29 -15.84 -10.64
C LEU A 361 -10.40 -15.36 -11.79
N SER A 362 -9.70 -16.29 -12.45
CA SER A 362 -8.89 -16.04 -13.64
C SER A 362 -9.76 -15.67 -14.84
N VAL A 363 -9.53 -14.48 -15.40
CA VAL A 363 -10.27 -13.96 -16.56
C VAL A 363 -9.88 -14.67 -17.87
N GLU A 364 -8.69 -15.27 -17.94
CA GLU A 364 -8.23 -16.06 -19.09
C GLU A 364 -8.61 -17.56 -18.97
N GLU A 365 -8.59 -18.14 -17.77
CA GLU A 365 -8.79 -19.58 -17.60
C GLU A 365 -10.21 -19.96 -17.16
N GLU A 366 -10.76 -19.29 -16.15
CA GLU A 366 -12.05 -19.67 -15.54
C GLU A 366 -13.22 -18.94 -16.19
N LEU A 367 -13.02 -17.68 -16.58
CA LEU A 367 -14.02 -16.83 -17.25
C LEU A 367 -13.75 -16.67 -18.75
N ALA A 368 -13.12 -17.67 -19.37
CA ALA A 368 -13.06 -17.77 -20.82
C ALA A 368 -14.46 -17.90 -21.45
N ASP A 369 -14.61 -17.45 -22.70
CA ASP A 369 -15.90 -17.44 -23.40
C ASP A 369 -16.56 -18.82 -23.40
N GLY A 370 -17.80 -18.91 -22.91
CA GLY A 370 -18.53 -20.17 -22.81
C GLY A 370 -18.10 -21.06 -21.64
N ARG A 371 -17.53 -20.47 -20.59
CA ARG A 371 -17.36 -21.09 -19.26
C ARG A 371 -18.22 -20.41 -18.22
N ALA A 372 -18.51 -21.13 -17.14
CA ALA A 372 -19.07 -20.55 -15.93
C ALA A 372 -18.41 -21.10 -14.66
N VAL A 373 -18.37 -20.27 -13.62
CA VAL A 373 -17.96 -20.63 -12.26
C VAL A 373 -19.16 -20.55 -11.34
N VAL A 374 -19.35 -21.57 -10.51
CA VAL A 374 -20.40 -21.66 -9.50
C VAL A 374 -19.76 -21.55 -8.13
N LEU A 375 -20.22 -20.59 -7.33
CA LEU A 375 -19.69 -20.33 -6.00
C LEU A 375 -20.81 -20.39 -4.93
N PRO A 376 -20.59 -21.09 -3.81
CA PRO A 376 -21.43 -20.95 -2.63
C PRO A 376 -21.18 -19.58 -2.00
N VAL A 377 -22.25 -18.84 -1.70
CA VAL A 377 -22.19 -17.52 -1.04
C VAL A 377 -23.05 -17.56 0.21
N ALA A 378 -22.71 -16.80 1.26
CA ALA A 378 -23.52 -16.76 2.47
C ALA A 378 -24.96 -16.32 2.13
N GLY A 379 -25.94 -17.23 2.29
CA GLY A 379 -27.35 -16.99 1.95
C GLY A 379 -27.75 -17.25 0.49
N GLY A 380 -26.91 -17.87 -0.36
CA GLY A 380 -27.29 -18.14 -1.76
C GLY A 380 -26.29 -18.99 -2.56
N THR A 381 -26.42 -18.93 -3.88
CA THR A 381 -25.40 -19.45 -4.81
C THR A 381 -25.21 -18.44 -5.95
N LEU A 382 -23.96 -18.19 -6.31
CA LEU A 382 -23.59 -17.30 -7.41
C LEU A 382 -23.11 -18.13 -8.60
N VAL A 383 -23.59 -17.84 -9.80
CA VAL A 383 -23.01 -18.33 -11.05
C VAL A 383 -22.47 -17.16 -11.86
N VAL A 384 -21.17 -17.18 -12.17
CA VAL A 384 -20.47 -16.17 -12.97
C VAL A 384 -20.19 -16.77 -14.36
N VAL A 385 -20.59 -16.07 -15.42
CA VAL A 385 -20.50 -16.56 -16.81
C VAL A 385 -19.62 -15.60 -17.63
N GLY A 386 -18.53 -16.14 -18.19
CA GLY A 386 -17.57 -15.38 -18.99
C GLY A 386 -18.00 -15.19 -20.44
N GLY A 387 -17.79 -13.99 -20.99
CA GLY A 387 -18.02 -13.66 -22.40
C GLY A 387 -19.50 -13.65 -22.83
N TRP A 388 -20.44 -13.61 -21.87
CA TRP A 388 -21.88 -13.70 -22.15
C TRP A 388 -22.64 -12.46 -21.67
N GLU A 389 -23.51 -11.94 -22.55
CA GLU A 389 -24.55 -10.96 -22.23
C GLU A 389 -25.94 -11.55 -22.58
N PRO A 390 -26.83 -11.78 -21.59
CA PRO A 390 -28.20 -12.15 -21.84
C PRO A 390 -28.99 -11.03 -22.55
N ARG A 391 -29.75 -11.43 -23.58
CA ARG A 391 -30.78 -10.58 -24.19
C ARG A 391 -31.96 -10.40 -23.24
N ALA A 392 -32.83 -9.43 -23.52
CA ALA A 392 -34.06 -9.22 -22.76
C ALA A 392 -34.93 -10.49 -22.68
N GLY A 393 -35.03 -11.06 -21.48
CA GLY A 393 -35.72 -12.31 -21.18
C GLY A 393 -35.51 -12.72 -19.71
N GLU A 394 -36.08 -13.85 -19.33
CA GLU A 394 -35.80 -14.50 -18.03
C GLU A 394 -34.57 -15.40 -18.18
N VAL A 395 -33.60 -15.29 -17.28
CA VAL A 395 -32.40 -16.14 -17.26
C VAL A 395 -32.57 -17.25 -16.24
N ALA A 396 -32.11 -18.45 -16.58
CA ALA A 396 -32.14 -19.62 -15.72
C ALA A 396 -30.84 -20.41 -15.80
N VAL A 397 -30.58 -21.20 -14.76
CA VAL A 397 -29.44 -22.10 -14.62
C VAL A 397 -29.92 -23.55 -14.62
N ARG A 398 -29.23 -24.42 -15.35
CA ARG A 398 -29.58 -25.84 -15.48
C ARG A 398 -28.87 -26.65 -14.41
N ILE A 399 -29.64 -27.36 -13.59
CA ILE A 399 -29.16 -28.20 -12.49
C ILE A 399 -29.57 -29.65 -12.76
N GLY A 400 -28.60 -30.54 -12.89
CA GLY A 400 -28.75 -31.97 -13.19
C GLY A 400 -28.24 -32.33 -14.58
N ASP A 401 -28.35 -33.62 -14.91
CA ASP A 401 -27.86 -34.17 -16.18
C ASP A 401 -28.76 -33.83 -17.37
N ASP A 402 -28.29 -34.14 -18.59
CA ASP A 402 -29.02 -33.85 -19.82
C ASP A 402 -30.40 -34.52 -19.92
N ALA A 403 -30.63 -35.61 -19.18
CA ALA A 403 -31.81 -36.45 -19.29
C ALA A 403 -32.88 -36.16 -18.21
N GLY A 404 -32.52 -35.52 -17.10
CA GLY A 404 -33.41 -35.24 -15.97
C GLY A 404 -33.20 -33.90 -15.27
N GLY A 405 -32.28 -33.05 -15.75
CA GLY A 405 -31.99 -31.74 -15.17
C GLY A 405 -33.16 -30.76 -15.22
N ARG A 406 -33.22 -29.90 -14.20
CA ARG A 406 -34.22 -28.83 -14.02
C ARG A 406 -33.61 -27.47 -14.33
N TRP A 407 -34.43 -26.53 -14.79
CA TRP A 407 -34.06 -25.12 -14.87
C TRP A 407 -34.51 -24.40 -13.60
N GLU A 408 -33.59 -23.71 -12.92
CA GLU A 408 -33.86 -22.81 -11.80
C GLU A 408 -33.73 -21.36 -12.31
N ALA A 409 -34.73 -20.52 -12.06
CA ALA A 409 -34.70 -19.13 -12.49
C ALA A 409 -33.69 -18.32 -11.64
N ALA A 410 -32.92 -17.45 -12.29
CA ALA A 410 -32.02 -16.55 -11.58
C ALA A 410 -32.83 -15.52 -10.77
N THR A 411 -32.57 -15.42 -9.47
CA THR A 411 -33.22 -14.45 -8.58
C THR A 411 -32.68 -13.03 -8.80
N SER A 412 -31.44 -12.92 -9.26
CA SER A 412 -30.82 -11.70 -9.73
C SER A 412 -29.97 -11.96 -10.97
N VAL A 413 -29.91 -10.97 -11.87
CA VAL A 413 -29.08 -10.98 -13.07
C VAL A 413 -28.36 -9.64 -13.14
N ARG A 414 -27.04 -9.67 -13.32
CA ARG A 414 -26.21 -8.48 -13.54
C ARG A 414 -25.23 -8.75 -14.68
N VAL A 415 -25.27 -7.93 -15.71
CA VAL A 415 -24.25 -7.92 -16.77
C VAL A 415 -23.31 -6.76 -16.50
N ARG A 416 -22.00 -6.99 -16.59
CA ARG A 416 -20.95 -5.98 -16.41
C ARG A 416 -19.84 -6.21 -17.41
N GLU A 417 -18.94 -5.24 -17.51
CA GLU A 417 -17.76 -5.30 -18.37
C GLU A 417 -16.53 -5.52 -17.48
N LEU A 418 -15.67 -6.46 -17.87
CA LEU A 418 -14.35 -6.67 -17.27
C LEU A 418 -13.39 -5.58 -17.76
N VAL A 419 -12.23 -5.42 -17.10
CA VAL A 419 -11.23 -4.42 -17.50
C VAL A 419 -10.68 -4.63 -18.93
N ASP A 420 -10.79 -5.85 -19.48
CA ASP A 420 -10.42 -6.17 -20.86
C ASP A 420 -11.52 -5.85 -21.91
N GLY A 421 -12.66 -5.30 -21.48
CA GLY A 421 -13.79 -4.96 -22.33
C GLY A 421 -14.75 -6.13 -22.61
N ARG A 422 -14.53 -7.33 -22.05
CA ARG A 422 -15.45 -8.47 -22.25
C ARG A 422 -16.62 -8.44 -21.25
N PRO A 423 -17.83 -8.86 -21.66
CA PRO A 423 -18.95 -8.96 -20.76
C PRO A 423 -18.77 -10.14 -19.78
N VAL A 424 -19.12 -9.91 -18.52
CA VAL A 424 -19.32 -10.93 -17.49
C VAL A 424 -20.75 -10.85 -16.98
N THR A 425 -21.42 -12.00 -16.90
CA THR A 425 -22.79 -12.08 -16.35
C THR A 425 -22.78 -12.82 -15.04
N PHE A 426 -23.32 -12.18 -14.01
CA PHE A 426 -23.56 -12.76 -12.69
C PHE A 426 -25.03 -13.15 -12.54
N LEU A 427 -25.27 -14.35 -12.04
CA LEU A 427 -26.59 -14.91 -11.77
C LEU A 427 -26.69 -15.30 -10.30
N GLY A 428 -27.56 -14.63 -9.55
CA GLY A 428 -27.94 -15.06 -8.21
C GLY A 428 -28.95 -16.19 -8.27
N LEU A 429 -28.76 -17.18 -7.40
CA LEU A 429 -29.67 -18.30 -7.15
C LEU A 429 -29.96 -18.41 -5.65
N PRO A 430 -31.04 -19.11 -5.26
CA PRO A 430 -31.21 -19.59 -3.88
C PRO A 430 -30.02 -20.47 -3.46
N GLU A 431 -29.89 -20.71 -2.15
CA GLU A 431 -28.88 -21.63 -1.62
C GLU A 431 -29.08 -23.05 -2.19
N LEU A 432 -28.16 -23.47 -3.07
CA LEU A 432 -28.09 -24.82 -3.60
C LEU A 432 -27.24 -25.70 -2.70
N SER A 433 -27.62 -26.96 -2.52
CA SER A 433 -26.75 -27.93 -1.85
C SER A 433 -25.46 -28.16 -2.65
N ALA A 434 -24.36 -28.53 -2.00
CA ALA A 434 -23.08 -28.81 -2.69
C ALA A 434 -23.20 -29.88 -3.80
N THR A 435 -24.17 -30.80 -3.67
CA THR A 435 -24.51 -31.78 -4.72
C THR A 435 -25.20 -31.13 -5.92
N GLU A 436 -26.05 -30.14 -5.72
CA GLU A 436 -26.72 -29.39 -6.80
C GLU A 436 -25.75 -28.41 -7.48
N GLN A 437 -24.85 -27.77 -6.72
CA GLN A 437 -23.78 -26.93 -7.27
C GLN A 437 -22.90 -27.73 -8.23
N ALA A 438 -22.45 -28.93 -7.82
CA ALA A 438 -21.71 -29.87 -8.66
C ALA A 438 -22.55 -30.52 -9.80
N GLN A 439 -23.82 -30.15 -9.93
CA GLN A 439 -24.72 -30.57 -11.00
C GLN A 439 -25.15 -29.41 -11.90
N VAL A 440 -24.64 -28.19 -11.71
CA VAL A 440 -24.85 -27.11 -12.67
C VAL A 440 -24.16 -27.48 -13.99
N THR A 441 -24.91 -27.46 -15.09
CA THR A 441 -24.42 -27.92 -16.41
C THR A 441 -24.53 -26.89 -17.52
N ASP A 442 -25.42 -25.90 -17.40
CA ASP A 442 -25.61 -24.87 -18.42
C ASP A 442 -26.30 -23.63 -17.83
N VAL A 443 -26.30 -22.54 -18.58
CA VAL A 443 -27.16 -21.36 -18.35
C VAL A 443 -28.01 -21.12 -19.60
N GLY A 444 -29.12 -20.40 -19.48
CA GLY A 444 -30.01 -20.22 -20.61
C GLY A 444 -31.03 -19.11 -20.43
N MET A 445 -31.72 -18.77 -21.53
CA MET A 445 -32.74 -17.72 -21.54
C MET A 445 -34.09 -18.20 -22.07
N VAL A 446 -35.16 -17.80 -21.39
CA VAL A 446 -36.52 -17.96 -21.91
C VAL A 446 -36.80 -16.85 -22.93
N ALA A 447 -36.65 -17.17 -24.21
CA ALA A 447 -37.09 -16.29 -25.30
C ALA A 447 -38.63 -16.14 -25.25
N GLY A 448 -39.12 -14.91 -25.41
CA GLY A 448 -40.51 -14.52 -25.09
C GLY A 448 -41.61 -15.49 -25.53
N GLY A 449 -42.18 -16.23 -24.57
CA GLY A 449 -43.27 -17.19 -24.76
C GLY A 449 -42.86 -18.66 -24.86
N ALA A 450 -41.56 -18.97 -24.85
CA ALA A 450 -41.06 -20.33 -24.62
C ALA A 450 -41.41 -20.82 -23.21
N ARG A 451 -41.42 -22.15 -23.00
CA ARG A 451 -41.58 -22.77 -21.67
C ARG A 451 -40.27 -23.13 -21.02
N ASP A 452 -39.30 -23.54 -21.83
CA ASP A 452 -37.99 -24.00 -21.40
C ASP A 452 -36.95 -23.01 -21.96
N PRO A 453 -35.91 -22.64 -21.18
CA PRO A 453 -34.80 -21.81 -21.65
C PRO A 453 -34.06 -22.40 -22.86
N GLU A 454 -33.62 -21.53 -23.77
CA GLU A 454 -32.60 -21.87 -24.77
C GLU A 454 -31.23 -21.92 -24.07
N PRO A 455 -30.54 -23.08 -24.06
CA PRO A 455 -29.23 -23.22 -23.42
C PRO A 455 -28.15 -22.41 -24.16
N LEU A 456 -27.19 -21.88 -23.40
CA LEU A 456 -26.01 -21.22 -23.93
C LEU A 456 -25.04 -22.24 -24.55
N GLY A 457 -25.00 -23.46 -24.01
CA GLY A 457 -24.10 -24.51 -24.46
C GLY A 457 -22.70 -24.33 -23.88
N LEU A 458 -22.61 -24.16 -22.56
CA LEU A 458 -21.34 -24.03 -21.85
C LEU A 458 -20.39 -25.21 -22.15
N THR A 459 -19.11 -24.87 -22.31
CA THR A 459 -18.02 -25.82 -22.60
C THR A 459 -17.43 -26.42 -21.33
N ASP A 460 -17.51 -25.69 -20.22
CA ASP A 460 -17.04 -26.09 -18.90
C ASP A 460 -17.86 -25.35 -17.82
N VAL A 461 -18.08 -26.02 -16.69
CA VAL A 461 -18.70 -25.44 -15.49
C VAL A 461 -17.88 -25.90 -14.29
N GLN A 462 -17.28 -24.94 -13.59
CA GLN A 462 -16.41 -25.21 -12.44
C GLN A 462 -17.13 -24.81 -11.16
N VAL A 463 -16.93 -25.58 -10.08
CA VAL A 463 -17.41 -25.21 -8.75
C VAL A 463 -16.21 -24.82 -7.91
N VAL A 464 -16.17 -23.56 -7.50
CA VAL A 464 -15.08 -22.96 -6.72
C VAL A 464 -15.67 -22.54 -5.37
N PRO A 465 -15.13 -23.00 -4.22
CA PRO A 465 -15.54 -22.45 -2.93
C PRO A 465 -15.12 -20.98 -2.87
N LEU A 466 -15.90 -20.09 -2.24
CA LEU A 466 -15.32 -18.81 -1.80
C LEU A 466 -14.25 -19.11 -0.75
N GLY A 467 -13.06 -18.52 -0.89
CA GLY A 467 -12.03 -18.51 0.14
C GLY A 467 -12.54 -17.96 1.48
N ASP A 468 -12.17 -18.63 2.57
CA ASP A 468 -12.43 -18.22 3.96
C ASP A 468 -11.65 -16.93 4.31
#